data_AF-A0A7X6FJ20-F1
#
_entry.id   AF-A0A7X6FJ20-F1
#
_cell.length_a   1.000
_cell.length_b   1.000
_cell.length_c   1.000
_cell.angle_alpha   90.00
_cell.angle_beta   90.00
_cell.angle_gamma   90.00
#
_symmetry.space_group_name_H-M   'P 1'
#
loop_
_entity.id
_entity.type
_entity.pdbx_description
1 polymer ?
#
loop_
_entity_poly.entity_id
_entity_poly.type
_entity_poly.pdbx_seq_one_letter_code
_entity_poly.pdbx_strand_id
1 'polypeptide(L)'
;MLTTDRDCRRGGQRFAIPTLGEVEGKLIASEIVATSCLHELLAYSSSNGMLSLKSRIRQALDARCTNASLCREDTDAAVAYALELLDAAAEVAGNQAGTSAKSGGCETVRRLRRMASMR
;
A
#
# COMPACT_ATOMS: atom_id res chain seq x y z
N MET A 1 -2.87 29.44 27.00
CA MET A 1 -2.14 28.16 26.92
C MET A 1 -1.33 28.18 25.63
N LEU A 2 -0.03 27.88 25.68
CA LEU A 2 0.81 27.87 24.47
C LEU A 2 0.58 26.54 23.73
N THR A 3 0.01 26.62 22.53
CA THR A 3 -0.11 25.47 21.62
C THR A 3 1.25 25.15 21.00
N THR A 4 1.64 23.88 21.04
CA THR A 4 2.87 23.36 20.42
C THR A 4 2.56 22.64 19.11
N ASP A 5 3.54 22.46 18.22
CA ASP A 5 3.36 21.74 16.93
C ASP A 5 2.71 20.36 17.12
N ARG A 6 3.06 19.70 18.22
CA ARG A 6 2.52 18.40 18.61
C ARG A 6 1.00 18.43 18.78
N ASP A 7 0.44 19.51 19.30
CA ASP A 7 -1.00 19.65 19.54
C ASP A 7 -1.81 19.74 18.24
N CYS A 8 -1.15 20.11 17.13
CA CYS A 8 -1.74 20.28 15.80
C CYS A 8 -1.64 19.03 14.90
N ARG A 9 -0.91 17.99 15.31
CA ARG A 9 -0.74 16.74 14.52
C ARG A 9 -2.09 16.04 14.33
N ARG A 10 -2.26 15.04 13.46
CA ARG A 10 -3.55 14.29 13.38
C ARG A 10 -3.44 12.94 14.08
N GLY A 11 -4.51 12.54 14.77
CA GLY A 11 -4.56 11.30 15.56
C GLY A 11 -3.33 11.14 16.49
N GLY A 12 -2.70 9.98 16.41
CA GLY A 12 -1.75 9.46 17.41
C GLY A 12 -0.42 10.15 17.40
N GLN A 13 -0.17 10.92 16.35
CA GLN A 13 1.00 11.76 16.24
C GLN A 13 1.01 12.89 17.30
N ARG A 14 -0.15 13.19 17.91
CA ARG A 14 -0.26 14.07 19.09
C ARG A 14 0.14 13.36 20.39
N PHE A 15 0.09 12.04 20.44
CA PHE A 15 0.26 11.25 21.66
C PHE A 15 1.56 10.45 21.61
N ALA A 16 2.11 10.13 22.79
CA ALA A 16 3.25 9.22 22.86
C ALA A 16 2.81 7.76 22.70
N ILE A 17 1.54 7.49 23.01
CA ILE A 17 0.88 6.19 22.91
C ILE A 17 -0.32 6.38 21.99
N PRO A 18 -0.49 5.54 20.95
CA PRO A 18 -1.64 5.66 20.05
C PRO A 18 -2.95 5.40 20.80
N THR A 19 -4.03 6.00 20.32
CA THR A 19 -5.38 5.73 20.84
C THR A 19 -5.83 4.33 20.40
N LEU A 20 -6.82 3.76 21.10
CA LEU A 20 -7.41 2.49 20.69
C LEU A 20 -8.04 2.58 19.29
N GLY A 21 -8.71 3.70 18.99
CA GLY A 21 -9.29 3.94 17.67
C GLY A 21 -8.24 4.01 16.56
N GLU A 22 -7.09 4.61 16.79
CA GLU A 22 -6.01 4.59 15.78
C GLU A 22 -5.46 3.18 15.51
N VAL A 23 -5.33 2.37 16.58
CA VAL A 23 -4.89 0.99 16.43
C VAL A 23 -5.92 0.21 15.62
N GLU A 24 -7.21 0.33 15.97
CA GLU A 24 -8.31 -0.31 15.25
C GLU A 24 -8.41 0.15 13.80
N GLY A 25 -8.33 1.47 13.55
CA GLY A 25 -8.34 2.05 12.22
C GLY A 25 -7.21 1.55 11.34
N LYS A 26 -5.99 1.37 11.89
CA LYS A 26 -4.86 0.79 11.15
C LYS A 26 -5.04 -0.69 10.83
N LEU A 27 -5.68 -1.46 11.71
CA LEU A 27 -6.03 -2.86 11.44
C LEU A 27 -7.04 -2.96 10.30
N ILE A 28 -8.11 -2.15 10.36
CA ILE A 28 -9.13 -2.06 9.29
C ILE A 28 -8.49 -1.63 7.97
N ALA A 29 -7.61 -0.62 7.98
CA ALA A 29 -6.87 -0.18 6.81
C ALA A 29 -6.01 -1.29 6.19
N SER A 30 -5.29 -2.05 7.01
CA SER A 30 -4.45 -3.15 6.54
C SER A 30 -5.28 -4.24 5.85
N GLU A 31 -6.41 -4.63 6.44
CA GLU A 31 -7.35 -5.59 5.87
C GLU A 31 -7.91 -5.10 4.53
N ILE A 32 -8.39 -3.86 4.46
CA ILE A 32 -8.99 -3.28 3.27
C ILE A 32 -7.97 -3.15 2.13
N VAL A 33 -6.75 -2.70 2.43
CA VAL A 33 -5.68 -2.62 1.43
C VAL A 33 -5.35 -4.00 0.89
N ALA A 34 -5.13 -4.99 1.76
CA ALA A 34 -4.80 -6.36 1.35
C ALA A 34 -5.88 -6.98 0.47
N THR A 35 -7.14 -6.92 0.91
CA THR A 35 -8.28 -7.47 0.17
C THR A 35 -8.54 -6.75 -1.15
N SER A 36 -8.39 -5.41 -1.18
CA SER A 36 -8.56 -4.63 -2.40
C SER A 36 -7.47 -4.95 -3.44
N CYS A 37 -6.21 -5.06 -3.01
CA CYS A 37 -5.12 -5.48 -3.87
C CYS A 37 -5.32 -6.90 -4.40
N LEU A 38 -5.73 -7.84 -3.54
CA LEU A 38 -6.01 -9.21 -3.97
C LEU A 38 -7.16 -9.26 -4.97
N HIS A 39 -8.21 -8.48 -4.75
CA HIS A 39 -9.33 -8.37 -5.68
C HIS A 39 -8.87 -7.86 -7.05
N GLU A 40 -8.03 -6.83 -7.12
CA GLU A 40 -7.46 -6.36 -8.39
C GLU A 40 -6.62 -7.42 -9.09
N LEU A 41 -5.80 -8.17 -8.35
CA LEU A 41 -5.00 -9.26 -8.91
C LEU A 41 -5.87 -10.39 -9.49
N LEU A 42 -6.95 -10.76 -8.79
CA LEU A 42 -7.86 -11.83 -9.21
C LEU A 42 -8.82 -11.42 -10.33
N ALA A 43 -9.15 -10.14 -10.44
CA ALA A 43 -10.05 -9.64 -11.47
C ALA A 43 -9.44 -9.68 -12.89
N TYR A 44 -8.18 -10.12 -13.06
CA TYR A 44 -7.42 -10.06 -14.31
C TYR A 44 -7.56 -8.69 -15.02
N SER A 45 -7.70 -7.62 -14.23
CA SER A 45 -8.08 -6.31 -14.75
C SER A 45 -6.88 -5.62 -15.35
N SER A 46 -6.92 -5.44 -16.67
CA SER A 46 -5.83 -4.83 -17.46
C SER A 46 -5.72 -3.31 -17.31
N SER A 47 -6.55 -2.60 -16.55
CA SER A 47 -6.55 -1.13 -16.64
C SER A 47 -7.19 -0.34 -15.49
N ASN A 48 -7.61 -0.97 -14.39
CA ASN A 48 -8.09 -0.20 -13.24
C ASN A 48 -6.87 0.43 -12.56
N GLY A 49 -6.53 1.65 -13.00
CA GLY A 49 -5.34 2.35 -12.56
C GLY A 49 -5.34 2.58 -11.05
N MET A 50 -4.15 2.79 -10.49
CA MET A 50 -3.89 3.06 -9.07
C MET A 50 -4.86 4.06 -8.43
N LEU A 51 -5.32 5.06 -9.19
CA LEU A 51 -6.31 6.04 -8.72
C LEU A 51 -7.68 5.43 -8.38
N SER A 52 -8.16 4.48 -9.19
CA SER A 52 -9.43 3.78 -8.95
C SER A 52 -9.37 2.90 -7.70
N LEU A 53 -8.24 2.22 -7.50
CA LEU A 53 -7.96 1.43 -6.31
C LEU A 53 -7.92 2.30 -5.05
N LYS A 54 -7.18 3.43 -5.08
CA LYS A 54 -7.14 4.40 -3.98
C LYS A 54 -8.53 4.94 -3.63
N SER A 55 -9.36 5.23 -4.64
CA SER A 55 -10.74 5.69 -4.41
C SER A 55 -11.60 4.64 -3.70
N ARG A 56 -11.52 3.38 -4.14
CA ARG A 56 -12.24 2.27 -3.51
C ARG A 56 -11.80 2.02 -2.08
N ILE A 57 -10.49 2.05 -1.83
CA ILE A 57 -9.93 1.89 -0.48
C ILE A 57 -10.46 3.00 0.45
N ARG A 58 -10.47 4.27 0.00
CA ARG A 58 -11.05 5.37 0.78
C ARG A 58 -12.52 5.13 1.13
N GLN A 59 -13.33 4.77 0.14
CA GLN A 59 -14.75 4.54 0.35
C GLN A 59 -15.02 3.36 1.31
N ALA A 60 -14.27 2.26 1.16
CA ALA A 60 -14.37 1.11 2.05
C ALA A 60 -13.94 1.47 3.47
N LEU A 61 -12.90 2.30 3.62
CA LEU A 61 -12.42 2.77 4.92
C LEU A 61 -13.43 3.67 5.62
N ASP A 62 -13.95 4.70 4.93
CA ASP A 62 -14.97 5.56 5.52
C ASP A 62 -16.17 4.73 6.01
N ALA A 63 -16.63 3.75 5.22
CA ALA A 63 -17.74 2.88 5.61
C ALA A 63 -17.40 1.98 6.82
N ARG A 64 -16.25 1.29 6.79
CA ARG A 64 -15.85 0.36 7.86
C ARG A 64 -15.52 1.09 9.16
N CYS A 65 -14.84 2.23 9.08
CA CYS A 65 -14.53 3.05 10.25
C CYS A 65 -15.79 3.65 10.87
N THR A 66 -16.75 4.10 10.05
CA THR A 66 -18.05 4.57 10.56
C THR A 66 -18.80 3.45 11.29
N ASN A 67 -18.81 2.23 10.73
CA ASN A 67 -19.45 1.08 11.37
C ASN A 67 -18.77 0.66 12.69
N ALA A 68 -17.46 0.83 12.78
CA ALA A 68 -16.70 0.61 14.01
C ALA A 68 -16.72 1.83 14.96
N SER A 69 -17.55 2.84 14.68
CA SER A 69 -17.73 4.04 15.52
C SER A 69 -16.43 4.83 15.77
N LEU A 70 -15.48 4.77 14.83
CA LEU A 70 -14.27 5.58 14.90
C LEU A 70 -14.61 7.06 14.70
N CYS A 71 -13.89 7.93 15.41
CA CYS A 71 -14.03 9.36 15.21
C CYS A 71 -13.45 9.79 13.85
N ARG A 72 -13.73 11.04 13.45
CA ARG A 72 -13.27 11.56 12.16
C ARG A 72 -11.75 11.64 12.10
N GLU A 73 -11.08 12.03 13.19
CA GLU A 73 -9.61 12.10 13.22
C GLU A 73 -8.97 10.73 13.02
N ASP A 74 -9.48 9.69 13.68
CA ASP A 74 -8.96 8.32 13.57
C ASP A 74 -9.24 7.74 12.18
N THR A 75 -10.41 8.04 11.61
CA THR A 75 -10.76 7.66 10.23
C THR A 75 -9.82 8.31 9.22
N ASP A 76 -9.58 9.61 9.33
CA ASP A 76 -8.64 10.34 8.47
C ASP A 76 -7.21 9.77 8.60
N ALA A 77 -6.79 9.42 9.83
CA ALA A 77 -5.49 8.81 10.09
C ALA A 77 -5.37 7.41 9.46
N ALA A 78 -6.44 6.61 9.55
CA ALA A 78 -6.50 5.29 8.91
C ALA A 78 -6.44 5.38 7.38
N VAL A 79 -7.13 6.36 6.78
CA VAL A 79 -7.07 6.63 5.34
C VAL A 79 -5.67 7.04 4.90
N ALA A 80 -5.02 7.97 5.62
CA ALA A 80 -3.65 8.37 5.31
C ALA A 80 -2.69 7.16 5.36
N TYR A 81 -2.77 6.39 6.44
CA TYR A 81 -1.98 5.17 6.63
C TYR A 81 -2.20 4.15 5.49
N ALA A 82 -3.44 3.91 5.09
CA ALA A 82 -3.76 2.97 4.02
C ALA A 82 -3.14 3.35 2.67
N LEU A 83 -3.14 4.65 2.34
CA LEU A 83 -2.58 5.15 1.09
C LEU A 83 -1.06 5.09 1.10
N GLU A 84 -0.42 5.46 2.21
CA GLU A 84 1.02 5.31 2.40
C GLU A 84 1.46 3.85 2.31
N LEU A 85 0.70 2.93 2.94
CA LEU A 85 0.95 1.50 2.89
C LEU A 85 0.85 0.96 1.46
N LEU A 86 -0.19 1.37 0.72
CA LEU A 86 -0.37 0.97 -0.68
C LEU A 86 0.76 1.49 -1.56
N ASP A 87 1.15 2.75 -1.42
CA ASP A 87 2.23 3.35 -2.20
C ASP A 87 3.56 2.66 -1.90
N ALA A 88 3.90 2.44 -0.62
CA ALA A 88 5.09 1.71 -0.24
C ALA A 88 5.11 0.26 -0.78
N ALA A 89 3.97 -0.43 -0.73
CA ALA A 89 3.85 -1.78 -1.28
C ALA A 89 4.01 -1.80 -2.80
N ALA A 90 3.44 -0.81 -3.50
CA ALA A 90 3.56 -0.65 -4.95
C ALA A 90 5.03 -0.39 -5.37
N GLU A 91 5.75 0.47 -4.64
CA GLU A 91 7.17 0.73 -4.87
C GLU A 91 8.01 -0.55 -4.72
N VAL A 92 7.77 -1.33 -3.66
CA VAL A 92 8.46 -2.62 -3.46
C VAL A 92 8.13 -3.61 -4.56
N ALA A 93 6.86 -3.74 -4.93
CA ALA A 93 6.41 -4.65 -5.99
C ALA A 93 6.97 -4.26 -7.37
N GLY A 94 7.00 -2.96 -7.70
CA GLY A 94 7.59 -2.43 -8.93
C GLY A 94 9.09 -2.69 -9.02
N ASN A 95 9.82 -2.51 -7.91
CA ASN A 95 11.25 -2.83 -7.83
C ASN A 95 11.54 -4.33 -7.97
N GLN A 96 10.68 -5.20 -7.42
CA GLN A 96 10.77 -6.66 -7.57
C GLN A 96 10.47 -7.13 -9.02
N ALA A 97 9.57 -6.45 -9.73
CA ALA A 97 9.33 -6.73 -11.15
C ALA A 97 10.59 -6.46 -12.01
N GLY A 98 11.36 -5.41 -11.65
CA GLY A 98 12.63 -5.08 -12.30
C GLY A 98 13.77 -6.06 -12.01
N THR A 99 13.78 -6.73 -10.85
CA THR A 99 14.79 -7.75 -10.50
C THR A 99 14.46 -9.12 -11.07
N SER A 100 13.18 -9.50 -11.13
CA SER A 100 12.71 -10.73 -11.80
C SER A 100 13.08 -10.76 -13.29
N ALA A 101 12.98 -9.62 -13.98
CA ALA A 101 13.37 -9.48 -15.39
C ALA A 101 14.87 -9.69 -15.66
N LYS A 102 15.73 -9.58 -14.63
CA LYS A 102 17.18 -9.84 -14.74
C LYS A 102 17.57 -11.31 -14.52
N SER A 103 16.63 -12.19 -14.18
CA SER A 103 16.87 -13.64 -14.24
C SER A 103 16.92 -14.20 -15.68
N GLY A 104 16.93 -13.32 -16.68
CA GLY A 104 17.09 -13.66 -18.08
C GLY A 104 18.38 -14.42 -18.35
N GLY A 105 18.27 -15.75 -18.38
CA GLY A 105 19.10 -16.69 -19.13
C GLY A 105 20.56 -16.75 -18.69
N CYS A 106 20.93 -17.90 -18.10
CA CYS A 106 22.29 -18.39 -17.89
C CYS A 106 23.26 -17.84 -18.96
N GLU A 107 24.11 -16.88 -18.58
CA GLU A 107 25.03 -16.16 -19.47
C GLU A 107 25.91 -17.14 -20.27
N THR A 108 26.21 -18.28 -19.66
CA THR A 108 26.91 -19.43 -20.22
C THR A 108 26.25 -19.97 -21.49
N VAL A 109 24.92 -20.06 -21.54
CA VAL A 109 24.18 -20.52 -22.73
C VAL A 109 24.28 -19.51 -23.87
N ARG A 110 24.20 -18.20 -23.57
CA ARG A 110 24.39 -17.14 -24.58
C ARG A 110 25.82 -17.11 -25.12
N ARG A 111 26.80 -17.41 -24.28
CA ARG A 111 28.22 -17.44 -24.65
C ARG A 111 28.52 -18.63 -25.56
N LEU A 112 28.01 -19.80 -25.23
CA LEU A 112 28.13 -21.01 -26.07
C LEU A 112 27.45 -20.83 -27.43
N ARG A 113 26.28 -20.20 -27.48
CA ARG A 113 25.58 -19.92 -28.76
C ARG A 113 26.36 -18.95 -29.66
N ARG A 114 27.01 -17.93 -29.08
CA ARG A 114 27.90 -17.02 -29.83
C ARG A 114 29.12 -17.74 -30.39
N MET A 115 29.75 -18.62 -29.60
CA MET A 115 30.90 -19.39 -30.06
C MET A 115 30.54 -20.38 -31.17
N ALA A 116 29.35 -20.99 -31.11
CA ALA A 116 28.86 -21.90 -32.14
C ALA A 116 28.54 -21.19 -33.47
N SER A 117 28.22 -19.90 -33.43
CA SER A 117 27.88 -19.08 -34.62
C SER A 117 29.09 -18.44 -35.31
N MET A 118 30.30 -18.62 -34.78
CA MET A 118 31.56 -18.10 -35.36
C MET A 118 32.35 -19.18 -36.12
N ARG A 119 31.69 -20.26 -36.54
CA ARG A 119 32.24 -21.28 -37.44
C ARG A 119 31.60 -21.20 -38.80
#